data_AF-A0A2M7UUQ8-F1
#
_entry.id   AF-A0A2M7UUQ8-F1
#
_cell.length_a   1.000
_cell.length_b   1.000
_cell.length_c   1.000
_cell.angle_alpha   90.00
_cell.angle_beta   90.00
_cell.angle_gamma   90.00
#
_symmetry.space_group_name_H-M   'P 1'
#
loop_
_entity.id
_entity.type
_entity.pdbx_description
1 polymer ?
#
loop_
_entity_poly.entity_id
_entity_poly.type
_entity_poly.pdbx_seq_one_letter_code
_entity_poly.pdbx_strand_id
1 'polypeptide(L)'
;MIPTQCHLWQKEKITLDDLDFETIKTYWDSSHFWRLLRKCKQCGQLYIDDTVEFVDWKDGNDEIYTMFIPVSEKELEKNDFSKLSSIELFMFSPRILWDKDGSKKWIGKEQ
;
A
#
# COMPACT_ATOMS: atom_id res chain seq x y z
N MET A 1 10.45 -6.96 -0.90
CA MET A 1 10.96 -7.13 -2.28
C MET A 1 11.17 -5.76 -2.95
N ILE A 2 12.15 -5.59 -3.86
CA ILE A 2 12.32 -4.36 -4.65
C ILE A 2 11.62 -4.52 -6.02
N PRO A 3 10.56 -3.74 -6.33
CA PRO A 3 9.76 -3.92 -7.55
C PRO A 3 10.36 -3.15 -8.74
N THR A 4 11.63 -3.38 -9.07
CA THR A 4 12.36 -2.60 -10.09
C THR A 4 11.73 -2.64 -11.49
N GLN A 5 10.97 -3.69 -11.79
CA GLN A 5 10.22 -3.88 -13.03
C GLN A 5 8.89 -3.13 -13.09
N CYS A 6 8.41 -2.54 -11.98
CA CYS A 6 7.15 -1.80 -11.95
C CYS A 6 7.35 -0.36 -12.45
N HIS A 7 6.43 0.14 -13.27
CA HIS A 7 6.46 1.53 -13.76
C HIS A 7 6.47 2.54 -12.60
N LEU A 8 5.77 2.22 -11.50
CA LEU A 8 5.75 3.03 -10.28
C LEU A 8 7.14 3.21 -9.66
N TRP A 9 8.02 2.20 -9.77
CA TRP A 9 9.39 2.30 -9.24
C TRP A 9 10.24 3.29 -10.02
N GLN A 10 10.01 3.40 -11.33
CA GLN A 10 10.81 4.24 -12.23
C GLN A 10 10.33 5.69 -12.28
N LYS A 11 9.16 6.00 -11.72
CA LYS A 11 8.59 7.34 -11.73
C LYS A 11 9.19 8.24 -10.65
N GLU A 12 9.52 9.47 -11.03
CA GLU A 12 9.89 10.54 -10.08
C GLU A 12 8.68 11.00 -9.27
N LYS A 13 7.51 11.08 -9.89
CA LYS A 13 6.24 11.46 -9.26
C LYS A 13 5.15 10.47 -9.63
N ILE A 14 4.50 9.92 -8.60
CA ILE A 14 3.36 9.00 -8.74
C ILE A 14 2.07 9.81 -8.65
N THR A 15 1.18 9.63 -9.63
CA THR A 15 -0.17 10.23 -9.63
C THR A 15 -1.23 9.18 -9.27
N LEU A 16 -2.50 9.59 -9.16
CA LEU A 16 -3.61 8.67 -8.96
C LEU A 16 -3.80 7.71 -10.13
N ASP A 17 -3.70 8.22 -11.36
CA ASP A 17 -3.88 7.42 -12.58
C ASP A 17 -2.80 6.33 -12.73
N ASP A 18 -1.67 6.48 -12.05
CA ASP A 18 -0.61 5.49 -12.05
C ASP A 18 -0.93 4.27 -11.19
N LEU A 19 -1.84 4.41 -10.22
CA LEU A 19 -2.28 3.38 -9.28
C LEU A 19 -3.39 2.50 -9.88
N ASP A 20 -3.19 2.07 -11.13
CA ASP A 20 -4.13 1.18 -11.82
C ASP A 20 -3.90 -0.28 -11.42
N PHE A 21 -4.76 -0.74 -10.52
CA PHE A 21 -4.68 -2.06 -9.89
C PHE A 21 -5.92 -2.91 -10.17
N GLU A 22 -5.73 -4.22 -10.25
CA GLU A 22 -6.79 -5.21 -10.09
C GLU A 22 -6.76 -5.75 -8.64
N THR A 23 -7.93 -5.91 -8.02
CA THR A 23 -8.03 -6.55 -6.70
C THR A 23 -8.00 -8.06 -6.87
N ILE A 24 -7.01 -8.71 -6.25
CA ILE A 24 -6.84 -10.17 -6.29
C ILE A 24 -7.51 -10.82 -5.08
N LYS A 25 -7.41 -10.17 -3.91
CA LYS A 25 -7.99 -10.68 -2.66
C LYS A 25 -8.34 -9.53 -1.73
N THR A 26 -9.48 -9.64 -1.06
CA THR A 26 -9.85 -8.78 0.07
C THR A 26 -9.55 -9.53 1.36
N TYR A 27 -8.74 -8.93 2.24
CA TYR A 27 -8.51 -9.46 3.59
C TYR A 27 -9.50 -8.85 4.58
N TRP A 28 -9.69 -7.53 4.51
CA TRP A 28 -10.62 -6.75 5.32
C TRP A 28 -11.19 -5.62 4.48
N ASP A 29 -12.45 -5.28 4.68
CA ASP A 29 -13.13 -4.18 4.01
C ASP A 29 -14.21 -3.62 4.94
N SER A 30 -13.97 -2.42 5.46
CA SER A 30 -14.85 -1.69 6.36
C SER A 30 -14.75 -0.20 6.06
N SER A 31 -15.72 0.59 6.54
CA SER A 31 -15.82 2.02 6.20
C SER A 31 -14.58 2.85 6.51
N HIS A 32 -13.79 2.45 7.52
CA HIS A 32 -12.64 3.20 8.03
C HIS A 32 -11.31 2.44 7.89
N PHE A 33 -11.36 1.20 7.38
CA PHE A 33 -10.19 0.35 7.29
C PHE A 33 -10.40 -0.74 6.23
N TRP A 34 -9.46 -0.86 5.31
CA TRP A 34 -9.42 -1.98 4.38
C TRP A 34 -8.00 -2.49 4.17
N ARG A 35 -7.92 -3.77 3.81
CA ARG A 35 -6.69 -4.41 3.37
C ARG A 35 -6.94 -5.34 2.21
N LEU A 36 -6.23 -5.10 1.12
CA LEU A 36 -6.39 -5.80 -0.15
C LEU A 36 -5.04 -6.29 -0.66
N LEU A 37 -5.03 -7.47 -1.28
CA LEU A 37 -3.99 -7.84 -2.23
C LEU A 37 -4.38 -7.29 -3.60
N ARG A 38 -3.56 -6.39 -4.11
CA ARG A 38 -3.70 -5.78 -5.42
C ARG A 38 -2.61 -6.25 -6.36
N LYS A 39 -2.90 -6.23 -7.65
CA LYS A 39 -1.93 -6.49 -8.71
C LYS A 39 -1.91 -5.33 -9.69
N CYS A 40 -0.73 -4.81 -10.00
CA CYS A 40 -0.55 -3.75 -10.98
C CYS A 40 -0.95 -4.28 -12.36
N LYS A 41 -1.90 -3.63 -13.03
CA LYS A 41 -2.36 -4.08 -14.35
C LYS A 41 -1.31 -3.93 -15.45
N GLN A 42 -0.34 -3.03 -15.26
CA GLN A 42 0.69 -2.75 -16.26
C GLN A 42 1.84 -3.75 -16.24
N CYS A 43 2.27 -4.22 -15.06
CA CYS A 43 3.46 -5.06 -14.91
C CYS A 43 3.25 -6.35 -14.11
N GLY A 44 2.08 -6.54 -13.51
CA GLY A 44 1.76 -7.72 -12.71
C GLY A 44 2.36 -7.74 -11.30
N GLN A 45 3.10 -6.71 -10.89
CA GLN A 45 3.61 -6.60 -9.51
C GLN A 45 2.47 -6.63 -8.49
N LEU A 46 2.61 -7.44 -7.44
CA LEU A 46 1.65 -7.54 -6.35
C LEU A 46 1.94 -6.50 -5.27
N TYR A 47 0.87 -5.96 -4.67
CA TYR A 47 0.93 -4.98 -3.60
C TYR A 47 -0.07 -5.34 -2.50
N ILE A 48 0.34 -5.20 -1.24
CA ILE A 48 -0.61 -5.05 -0.13
C ILE A 48 -1.02 -3.58 -0.10
N ASP A 49 -2.30 -3.32 -0.35
CA ASP A 49 -2.96 -2.03 -0.09
C ASP A 49 -3.56 -2.11 1.31
N ASP A 50 -2.99 -1.34 2.24
CA ASP A 50 -3.51 -1.16 3.59
C ASP A 50 -3.91 0.30 3.75
N THR A 51 -5.17 0.53 4.07
CA THR A 51 -5.67 1.88 4.40
C THR A 51 -6.34 1.87 5.76
N VAL A 52 -5.96 2.84 6.59
CA VAL A 52 -6.51 3.05 7.92
C VAL A 52 -6.87 4.51 8.11
N GLU A 53 -8.06 4.75 8.62
CA GLU A 53 -8.54 6.05 9.08
C GLU A 53 -8.43 6.11 10.61
N PHE A 54 -7.67 7.07 11.11
CA PHE A 54 -7.62 7.37 12.54
C PHE A 54 -8.73 8.35 12.86
N VAL A 55 -9.86 7.83 13.33
CA VAL A 55 -11.03 8.65 13.66
C VAL A 55 -10.77 9.47 14.92
N ASP A 56 -10.77 10.79 14.79
CA ASP A 56 -10.68 11.74 15.91
C ASP A 56 -12.08 12.25 16.27
N TRP A 57 -12.70 11.59 17.25
CA TRP A 57 -14.04 11.93 17.74
C TRP A 57 -14.14 13.26 18.49
N LYS A 58 -13.04 14.00 18.66
CA LYS A 58 -13.00 15.27 19.38
C LYS A 58 -12.95 16.47 18.45
N ASP A 59 -11.95 16.50 17.56
CA ASP A 59 -11.70 17.66 16.69
C ASP A 59 -12.01 17.38 15.20
N GLY A 60 -12.43 16.14 14.85
CA GLY A 60 -12.98 15.77 13.54
C GLY A 60 -11.95 15.71 12.40
N ASN A 61 -10.66 15.64 12.72
CA ASN A 61 -9.62 15.45 11.73
C ASN A 61 -9.30 13.95 11.58
N ASP A 62 -10.09 13.27 10.75
CA ASP A 62 -9.95 11.84 10.50
C ASP A 62 -8.80 11.57 9.52
N GLU A 63 -7.58 11.44 10.04
CA GLU A 63 -6.40 11.24 9.20
C GLU A 63 -6.42 9.86 8.54
N ILE A 64 -6.39 9.84 7.21
CA ILE A 64 -6.35 8.61 6.40
C ILE A 64 -4.93 8.36 5.94
N TYR A 65 -4.43 7.16 6.22
CA TYR A 65 -3.14 6.67 5.75
C TYR A 65 -3.36 5.49 4.81
N THR A 66 -2.87 5.60 3.57
CA THR A 66 -2.88 4.51 2.60
C THR A 66 -1.45 4.16 2.23
N MET A 67 -1.15 2.86 2.22
CA MET A 67 0.16 2.36 1.83
C MET A 67 0.07 1.17 0.88
N PHE A 68 0.94 1.18 -0.13
CA PHE A 68 1.11 0.08 -1.09
C PHE A 68 2.47 -0.57 -0.88
N ILE A 69 2.50 -1.78 -0.33
CA ILE A 69 3.72 -2.55 -0.09
C ILE A 69 3.92 -3.56 -1.22
N PRO A 70 4.99 -3.46 -2.03
CA PRO A 70 5.31 -4.49 -3.01
C PRO A 70 5.64 -5.81 -2.32
N VAL A 71 4.97 -6.89 -2.75
CA VAL A 71 5.17 -8.24 -2.24
C VAL A 71 5.38 -9.24 -3.37
N SER A 72 6.13 -10.30 -3.09
CA SER A 72 6.34 -11.45 -3.97
C SER A 72 5.41 -12.58 -3.57
N GLU A 73 5.20 -13.54 -4.47
CA GLU A 73 4.50 -14.79 -4.14
C GLU A 73 5.14 -15.48 -2.93
N LYS A 74 6.47 -15.50 -2.86
CA LYS A 74 7.21 -16.03 -1.70
C LYS A 74 6.95 -15.28 -0.39
N GLU A 75 6.75 -13.96 -0.44
CA GLU A 75 6.37 -13.18 0.76
C GLU A 75 4.92 -13.48 1.17
N LEU A 76 4.01 -13.70 0.21
CA LEU A 76 2.63 -14.12 0.45
C LEU A 76 2.53 -15.53 1.06
N GLU A 77 3.44 -16.44 0.71
CA GLU A 77 3.52 -17.77 1.32
C GLU A 77 4.04 -17.73 2.76
N LYS A 78 4.98 -16.81 3.05
CA LYS A 78 5.66 -16.73 4.35
C LYS A 78 4.89 -15.93 5.39
N ASN A 79 4.04 -15.00 4.97
CA ASN A 79 3.36 -14.08 5.87
C ASN A 79 1.84 -14.20 5.72
N ASP A 80 1.15 -14.26 6.84
CA ASP A 80 -0.30 -14.11 6.86
C ASP A 80 -0.66 -12.62 6.99
N PHE A 81 -0.71 -11.94 5.84
CA PHE A 81 -1.07 -10.52 5.77
C PHE A 81 -2.47 -10.20 6.32
N SER A 82 -3.33 -11.19 6.59
CA SER A 82 -4.61 -10.94 7.26
C SER A 82 -4.45 -10.65 8.76
N LYS A 83 -3.36 -11.12 9.38
CA LYS A 83 -3.13 -11.06 10.83
C LYS A 83 -2.19 -9.96 11.29
N LEU A 84 -1.43 -9.36 10.37
CA LEU A 84 -0.51 -8.26 10.70
C LEU A 84 -1.29 -6.99 11.06
N SER A 85 -0.82 -6.23 12.03
CA SER A 85 -1.33 -4.87 12.26
C SER A 85 -0.83 -3.90 11.18
N SER A 86 -1.51 -2.77 11.00
CA SER A 86 -1.01 -1.70 10.11
C SER A 86 0.35 -1.17 10.54
N ILE A 87 0.66 -1.19 11.84
CA ILE A 87 1.99 -0.81 12.37
C ILE A 87 3.05 -1.81 11.91
N GLU A 88 2.80 -3.11 12.01
CA GLU A 88 3.73 -4.14 11.51
C GLU A 88 3.93 -4.04 10.00
N LEU A 89 2.86 -3.75 9.25
CA LEU A 89 2.96 -3.49 7.81
C LEU A 89 3.80 -2.24 7.51
N PHE A 90 3.67 -1.18 8.31
CA PHE A 90 4.44 0.06 8.13
C PHE A 90 5.96 -0.16 8.22
N MET A 91 6.40 -1.26 8.84
CA MET A 91 7.82 -1.64 8.92
C MET A 91 8.35 -2.26 7.62
N PHE A 92 7.48 -2.63 6.68
CA PHE A 92 7.91 -3.17 5.38
C PHE A 92 8.50 -2.06 4.50
N SER A 93 9.58 -2.41 3.81
CA SER A 93 10.31 -1.53 2.90
C SER A 93 10.73 -2.30 1.64
N PRO A 94 10.73 -1.66 0.46
CA PRO A 94 10.20 -0.32 0.19
C PRO A 94 8.66 -0.31 0.21
N ARG A 95 8.03 0.88 0.27
CA ARG A 95 6.56 1.04 0.13
C ARG A 95 6.19 2.38 -0.49
N ILE A 96 5.04 2.48 -1.13
CA ILE A 96 4.46 3.78 -1.49
C ILE A 96 3.57 4.22 -0.34
N LEU A 97 3.83 5.40 0.21
CA LEU A 97 2.94 6.08 1.16
C LEU A 97 2.13 7.13 0.41
N TRP A 98 0.81 7.08 0.54
CA TRP A 98 -0.08 8.19 0.21
C TRP A 98 -0.29 9.02 1.47
N ASP A 99 0.27 10.21 1.46
CA ASP A 99 0.32 11.14 2.58
C ASP A 99 -0.91 12.07 2.60
N LYS A 100 -1.14 12.75 3.73
CA LYS A 100 -2.31 13.62 3.97
C LYS A 100 -2.41 14.81 3.01
N ASP A 101 -1.27 15.24 2.45
CA ASP A 101 -1.22 16.30 1.42
C ASP A 101 -1.63 15.79 0.02
N GLY A 102 -2.01 14.52 -0.09
CA GLY A 102 -2.38 13.87 -1.35
C GLY A 102 -1.18 13.34 -2.14
N SER A 103 0.06 13.57 -1.68
CA SER A 103 1.27 13.09 -2.36
C SER A 103 1.46 11.59 -2.19
N LYS A 104 2.07 10.96 -3.20
CA LYS A 104 2.37 9.52 -3.21
C LYS A 104 3.88 9.36 -3.40
N LYS A 105 4.57 8.81 -2.41
CA LYS A 105 6.03 8.78 -2.36
C LYS A 105 6.54 7.41 -1.97
N TRP A 106 7.64 6.98 -2.59
CA TRP A 106 8.38 5.82 -2.12
C TRP A 106 9.09 6.12 -0.81
N ILE A 107 8.87 5.26 0.19
CA ILE A 107 9.60 5.25 1.45
C ILE A 107 10.52 4.03 1.44
N GLY A 108 11.80 4.23 1.81
CA GLY A 108 12.80 3.17 1.87
C GLY A 108 13.25 2.64 0.50
N LYS A 109 13.04 3.42 -0.58
CA LYS A 109 13.69 3.22 -1.86
C LYS A 109 15.15 3.68 -1.74
N GLU A 110 16.08 2.73 -1.56
CA GLU A 110 17.51 3.00 -1.71
C GLU A 110 17.81 3.37 -3.18
N GLN A 111 18.72 4.32 -3.39
CA GLN A 111 19.09 4.83 -4.72
C GLN A 111 19.87 3.79 -5.51
#